data_AF-A0A261B8K3-F1
#
_entry.id   AF-A0A261B8K3-F1
#
_cell.length_a   1.000
_cell.length_b   1.000
_cell.length_c   1.000
_cell.angle_alpha   90.00
_cell.angle_beta   90.00
_cell.angle_gamma   90.00
#
_symmetry.space_group_name_H-M   'P 1'
#
loop_
_entity.id
_entity.type
_entity.pdbx_description
1 polymer ?
#
loop_
_entity_poly.entity_id
_entity_poly.type
_entity_poly.pdbx_seq_one_letter_code
_entity_poly.pdbx_strand_id
1 'polypeptide(L)'
;MTLYQRMLILWSSLCATAFAGTAEEVAKHLELGSQFLARAQFADALTQYHAAIELDPKSYQAVYRRATTYLAMGRGKAAIVDLERVLELKPDFYGARLQRANILLKQGELEAAENDYNIVLNHDNSNTEVQEKTALIEQHRQLRHQIKSAFAGGDCSTVEEYINHIIEVQVWDASLYRMRAKCLEERGELKKAIHDMRIVSKLSTDSTDTMFDTSKLLYTCLKLNPDHKSCYPFYKKLRKVVKSLETMKKKVADSDWMACLEEGQKTMKFDPTPSVQLNVFRITNRCQREAGHINEAISECNQILEEDPSDADILCERAEAHILDEDYDAAIADYQKATEVNPEHQDAKQGLEHAKRKKTQAGKRDYYKILGVGRKASKREITKAYRKLAQKWHPDNYSDEEEKKKAEKKFIDIAAAKEVLQDEEKRAQFDQGIDPLDPEAQRQGGHHGGFGGGFPHGFHHFGGGHGGGGGDYSFKFNWG
;
A
#
# COMPACT_ATOMS: atom_id res chain seq x y z
N MET A 1 49.79 -62.63 -45.25
CA MET A 1 49.47 -61.76 -44.10
C MET A 1 50.03 -62.39 -42.85
N THR A 2 50.88 -61.68 -42.12
CA THR A 2 51.39 -62.11 -40.82
C THR A 2 50.26 -62.12 -39.79
N LEU A 3 50.37 -62.92 -38.71
CA LEU A 3 49.42 -62.97 -37.59
C LEU A 3 49.10 -61.56 -37.04
N TYR A 4 50.11 -60.68 -37.03
CA TYR A 4 50.00 -59.29 -36.64
C TYR A 4 49.07 -58.46 -37.55
N GLN A 5 49.14 -58.66 -38.87
CA GLN A 5 48.25 -57.99 -39.83
C GLN A 5 46.78 -58.44 -39.68
N ARG A 6 46.54 -59.72 -39.37
CA ARG A 6 45.19 -60.23 -39.10
C ARG A 6 44.63 -59.72 -37.77
N MET A 7 45.44 -59.61 -36.72
CA MET A 7 45.02 -59.00 -35.46
C MET A 7 44.72 -57.50 -35.63
N LEU A 8 45.53 -56.76 -36.38
CA LEU A 8 45.26 -55.34 -36.67
C LEU A 8 43.95 -55.12 -37.44
N ILE A 9 43.61 -56.00 -38.39
CA ILE A 9 42.35 -55.92 -39.15
C ILE A 9 41.15 -56.32 -38.31
N LEU A 10 41.28 -57.35 -37.46
CA LEU A 10 40.21 -57.74 -36.54
C LEU A 10 39.98 -56.69 -35.45
N TRP A 11 41.04 -56.06 -34.95
CA TRP A 11 40.96 -54.98 -33.95
C TRP A 11 40.44 -53.68 -34.57
N SER A 12 40.84 -53.34 -35.79
CA SER A 12 40.27 -52.20 -36.52
C SER A 12 38.80 -52.43 -36.89
N SER A 13 38.41 -53.66 -37.24
CA SER A 13 37.02 -54.02 -37.52
C SER A 13 36.14 -54.05 -36.24
N LEU A 14 36.67 -54.50 -35.10
CA LEU A 14 35.99 -54.40 -33.80
C LEU A 14 35.87 -52.94 -33.33
N CYS A 15 36.92 -52.13 -33.48
CA CYS A 15 36.85 -50.70 -33.16
C CYS A 15 35.88 -49.96 -34.07
N ALA A 16 35.85 -50.28 -35.37
CA ALA A 16 34.93 -49.65 -36.32
C ALA A 16 33.46 -50.00 -36.03
N THR A 17 33.17 -51.24 -35.60
CA THR A 17 31.81 -51.66 -35.23
C THR A 17 31.36 -51.07 -33.89
N ALA A 18 32.26 -50.97 -32.90
CA ALA A 18 31.97 -50.28 -31.63
C ALA A 18 31.72 -48.77 -31.84
N PHE A 19 32.53 -48.10 -32.66
CA PHE A 19 32.38 -46.67 -32.96
C PHE A 19 31.12 -46.38 -33.80
N ALA A 20 30.72 -47.30 -34.68
CA ALA A 20 29.47 -47.21 -35.43
C ALA A 20 28.24 -47.33 -34.51
N GLY A 21 28.26 -48.24 -33.53
CA GLY A 21 27.18 -48.39 -32.55
C GLY A 21 27.00 -47.14 -31.67
N THR A 22 28.10 -46.52 -31.22
CA THR A 22 28.02 -45.28 -30.43
C THR A 22 27.49 -44.09 -31.23
N ALA A 23 27.82 -44.00 -32.52
CA ALA A 23 27.32 -42.92 -33.38
C ALA A 23 25.81 -43.03 -33.66
N GLU A 24 25.29 -44.26 -33.82
CA GLU A 24 23.86 -44.52 -34.00
C GLU A 24 23.06 -44.20 -32.73
N GLU A 25 23.58 -44.56 -31.55
CA GLU A 25 22.96 -44.24 -30.26
C GLU A 25 22.92 -42.72 -29.99
N VAL A 26 24.00 -41.99 -30.31
CA VAL A 26 24.02 -40.52 -30.23
C VAL A 26 22.96 -39.91 -31.14
N ALA A 27 22.85 -40.37 -32.39
CA ALA A 27 21.85 -39.88 -33.34
C ALA A 27 20.41 -40.09 -32.83
N LYS A 28 20.14 -41.25 -32.22
CA LYS A 28 18.84 -41.56 -31.62
C LYS A 28 18.49 -40.61 -30.47
N HIS A 29 19.44 -40.33 -29.58
CA HIS A 29 19.22 -39.35 -28.50
C HIS A 29 19.00 -37.93 -29.04
N LEU A 30 19.70 -37.53 -30.11
CA LEU A 30 19.49 -36.23 -30.75
C LEU A 30 18.10 -36.10 -31.38
N GLU A 31 17.62 -37.17 -32.03
CA GLU A 31 16.28 -37.21 -32.63
C GLU A 31 15.19 -37.15 -31.56
N LEU A 32 15.29 -37.99 -30.51
CA LEU A 32 14.36 -37.98 -29.39
C LEU A 32 14.33 -36.62 -28.68
N GLY A 33 15.51 -36.03 -28.42
CA GLY A 33 15.62 -34.69 -27.86
C GLY A 33 14.94 -33.63 -28.75
N SER A 34 15.07 -33.76 -30.07
CA SER A 34 14.42 -32.84 -31.03
C SER A 34 12.90 -32.98 -31.02
N GLN A 35 12.38 -34.22 -30.90
CA GLN A 35 10.94 -34.46 -30.77
C GLN A 35 10.38 -33.89 -29.46
N PHE A 36 11.08 -34.06 -28.34
CA PHE A 36 10.69 -33.45 -27.07
C PHE A 36 10.72 -31.92 -27.13
N LEU A 37 11.76 -31.34 -27.75
CA LEU A 37 11.87 -29.90 -27.94
C LEU A 37 10.70 -29.35 -28.78
N ALA A 38 10.33 -30.04 -29.87
CA ALA A 38 9.19 -29.65 -30.70
C ALA A 38 7.85 -29.68 -29.96
N ARG A 39 7.74 -30.51 -28.91
CA ARG A 39 6.57 -30.57 -28.00
C ARG A 39 6.71 -29.65 -26.78
N ALA A 40 7.71 -28.77 -26.74
CA ALA A 40 8.05 -27.91 -25.61
C ALA A 40 8.33 -28.68 -24.29
N GLN A 41 8.68 -29.97 -24.37
CA GLN A 41 9.08 -30.80 -23.23
C GLN A 41 10.56 -30.59 -22.94
N PHE A 42 10.92 -29.42 -22.43
CA PHE A 42 12.32 -29.00 -22.32
C PHE A 42 13.17 -29.85 -21.38
N ALA A 43 12.61 -30.33 -20.26
CA ALA A 43 13.35 -31.16 -19.31
C ALA A 43 13.72 -32.53 -19.89
N ASP A 44 12.79 -33.15 -20.62
CA ASP A 44 13.02 -34.42 -21.31
C ASP A 44 14.04 -34.24 -22.45
N ALA A 45 13.91 -33.15 -23.21
CA ALA A 45 14.88 -32.80 -24.26
C ALA A 45 16.30 -32.62 -23.69
N LEU A 46 16.46 -31.89 -22.58
CA LEU A 46 17.75 -31.74 -21.90
C LEU A 46 18.34 -33.08 -21.48
N THR A 47 17.52 -33.99 -20.95
CA THR A 47 17.95 -35.33 -20.53
C THR A 47 18.51 -36.12 -21.73
N GLN A 48 17.83 -36.08 -22.87
CA GLN A 48 18.30 -36.74 -24.09
C GLN A 48 19.60 -36.12 -24.62
N TYR A 49 19.70 -34.78 -24.64
CA TYR A 49 20.92 -34.12 -25.09
C TYR A 49 22.09 -34.31 -24.12
N HIS A 50 21.85 -34.42 -22.81
CA HIS A 50 22.87 -34.80 -21.84
C HIS A 50 23.41 -36.20 -22.14
N ALA A 51 22.54 -37.19 -22.34
CA ALA A 51 22.94 -38.55 -22.69
C ALA A 51 23.74 -38.59 -24.01
N ALA A 52 23.33 -37.82 -25.02
CA ALA A 52 24.07 -37.71 -26.28
C ALA A 52 25.50 -37.15 -26.09
N ILE A 53 25.68 -36.20 -25.18
CA ILE A 53 27.00 -35.60 -24.86
C ILE A 53 27.86 -36.54 -24.02
N GLU A 54 27.27 -37.36 -23.15
CA GLU A 54 28.01 -38.39 -22.41
C GLU A 54 28.55 -39.48 -23.33
N LEU A 55 27.78 -39.86 -24.35
CA LEU A 55 28.18 -40.84 -25.36
C LEU A 55 29.24 -40.28 -26.34
N ASP A 56 29.08 -39.04 -26.79
CA ASP A 56 30.09 -38.33 -27.60
C ASP A 56 30.34 -36.89 -27.11
N PRO A 57 31.35 -36.69 -26.24
CA PRO A 57 31.73 -35.37 -25.73
C PRO A 57 32.26 -34.39 -26.79
N LYS A 58 32.56 -34.85 -28.02
CA LYS A 58 33.03 -34.02 -29.13
C LYS A 58 31.92 -33.66 -30.11
N SER A 59 30.69 -34.14 -29.89
CA SER A 59 29.54 -33.80 -30.72
C SER A 59 29.09 -32.36 -30.50
N TYR A 60 29.62 -31.43 -31.32
CA TYR A 60 29.19 -30.02 -31.28
C TYR A 60 27.68 -29.87 -31.52
N GLN A 61 27.06 -30.79 -32.28
CA GLN A 61 25.62 -30.79 -32.53
C GLN A 61 24.83 -31.07 -31.25
N ALA A 62 25.24 -32.05 -30.45
CA ALA A 62 24.58 -32.37 -29.19
C ALA A 62 24.67 -31.20 -28.19
N VAL A 63 25.87 -30.62 -28.06
CA VAL A 63 26.10 -29.44 -27.21
C VAL A 63 25.27 -28.25 -27.69
N TYR A 64 25.22 -27.99 -29.01
CA TYR A 64 24.43 -26.90 -29.57
C TYR A 64 22.92 -27.08 -29.34
N ARG A 65 22.40 -28.31 -29.52
CA ARG A 65 20.98 -28.61 -29.28
C ARG A 65 20.61 -28.42 -27.81
N ARG A 66 21.51 -28.78 -26.89
CA ARG A 66 21.34 -28.50 -25.45
C ARG A 66 21.32 -26.99 -25.18
N ALA A 67 22.25 -26.23 -25.77
CA ALA A 67 22.27 -24.77 -25.67
C ALA A 67 20.95 -24.13 -26.14
N THR A 68 20.44 -24.53 -27.31
CA THR A 68 19.16 -24.01 -27.83
C THR A 68 17.97 -24.37 -26.94
N THR A 69 18.04 -25.52 -26.26
CA THR A 69 17.01 -25.92 -25.29
C THR A 69 17.06 -25.04 -24.05
N TYR A 70 18.27 -24.73 -23.54
CA TYR A 70 18.41 -23.75 -22.47
C TYR A 70 17.89 -22.36 -22.86
N LEU A 71 18.09 -21.93 -24.11
CA LEU A 71 17.54 -20.66 -24.62
C LEU A 71 16.02 -20.66 -24.66
N ALA A 72 15.39 -21.74 -25.11
CA ALA A 72 13.94 -21.88 -25.09
C ALA A 72 13.36 -21.82 -23.66
N MET A 73 14.14 -22.23 -22.65
CA MET A 73 13.79 -22.11 -21.23
C MET A 73 14.14 -20.73 -20.61
N GLY A 74 14.72 -19.80 -21.38
CA GLY A 74 15.19 -18.52 -20.87
C GLY A 74 16.46 -18.60 -20.00
N ARG A 75 17.18 -19.73 -20.01
CA ARG A 75 18.40 -19.97 -19.22
C ARG A 75 19.66 -19.54 -19.98
N GLY A 76 19.78 -18.23 -20.24
CA GLY A 76 20.89 -17.67 -21.05
C GLY A 76 22.30 -18.01 -20.53
N LYS A 77 22.54 -17.99 -19.22
CA LYS A 77 23.86 -18.31 -18.63
C LYS A 77 24.32 -19.74 -18.96
N ALA A 78 23.44 -20.73 -18.79
CA ALA A 78 23.75 -22.11 -19.12
C ALA A 78 23.95 -22.31 -20.63
N ALA A 79 23.17 -21.60 -21.45
CA ALA A 79 23.33 -21.63 -22.89
C ALA A 79 24.68 -21.06 -23.36
N ILE A 80 25.19 -19.97 -22.77
CA ILE A 80 26.50 -19.40 -23.14
C ILE A 80 27.61 -20.44 -22.97
N VAL A 81 27.65 -21.15 -21.85
CA VAL A 81 28.68 -22.18 -21.58
C VAL A 81 28.69 -23.24 -22.68
N ASP A 82 27.52 -23.71 -23.09
CA ASP A 82 27.41 -24.69 -24.17
C ASP A 82 27.76 -24.08 -25.54
N LEU A 83 27.39 -22.83 -25.81
CA LEU A 83 27.73 -22.15 -27.07
C LEU A 83 29.24 -21.89 -27.18
N GLU A 84 29.91 -21.53 -26.10
CA GLU A 84 31.37 -21.42 -26.04
C GLU A 84 32.01 -22.77 -26.37
N ARG A 85 31.52 -23.84 -25.75
CA ARG A 85 32.00 -25.19 -26.05
C ARG A 85 31.78 -25.59 -27.51
N VAL A 86 30.66 -25.20 -28.11
CA VAL A 86 30.41 -25.41 -29.54
C VAL A 86 31.43 -24.68 -30.39
N LEU A 87 31.78 -23.43 -30.05
CA LEU A 87 32.76 -22.62 -30.78
C LEU A 87 34.20 -23.11 -30.57
N GLU A 88 34.51 -23.75 -29.44
CA GLU A 88 35.79 -24.47 -29.24
C GLU A 88 35.89 -25.70 -30.15
N LEU A 89 34.81 -26.49 -30.24
CA LEU A 89 34.75 -27.68 -31.08
C LEU A 89 34.67 -27.36 -32.58
N LYS A 90 33.96 -26.28 -32.92
CA LYS A 90 33.69 -25.86 -34.30
C LYS A 90 33.69 -24.32 -34.42
N PRO A 91 34.87 -23.70 -34.63
CA PRO A 91 35.01 -22.23 -34.66
C PRO A 91 34.30 -21.51 -35.81
N ASP A 92 34.02 -22.20 -36.91
CA ASP A 92 33.32 -21.73 -38.11
C ASP A 92 31.80 -21.88 -38.00
N PHE A 93 31.28 -22.30 -36.84
CA PHE A 93 29.83 -22.43 -36.64
C PHE A 93 29.19 -21.09 -36.27
N TYR A 94 28.98 -20.23 -37.27
CA TYR A 94 28.41 -18.89 -37.13
C TYR A 94 27.01 -18.86 -36.48
N GLY A 95 26.23 -19.93 -36.61
CA GLY A 95 24.94 -20.06 -35.92
C GLY A 95 25.06 -20.00 -34.40
N ALA A 96 26.04 -20.70 -33.80
CA ALA A 96 26.29 -20.60 -32.36
C ALA A 96 26.83 -19.22 -31.96
N ARG A 97 27.69 -18.62 -32.81
CA ARG A 97 28.22 -17.27 -32.57
C ARG A 97 27.10 -16.22 -32.56
N LEU A 98 26.18 -16.28 -33.52
CA LEU A 98 25.00 -15.41 -33.57
C LEU A 98 24.10 -15.58 -32.33
N GLN A 99 23.84 -16.83 -31.92
CA GLN A 99 23.06 -17.08 -30.69
C GLN A 99 23.77 -16.52 -29.45
N ARG A 100 25.09 -16.65 -29.35
CA ARG A 100 25.87 -16.09 -28.24
C ARG A 100 25.80 -14.56 -28.22
N ALA A 101 25.99 -13.91 -29.36
CA ALA A 101 25.85 -12.45 -29.52
C ALA A 101 24.48 -11.94 -29.06
N ASN A 102 23.40 -12.65 -29.44
CA ASN A 102 22.03 -12.32 -29.04
C ASN A 102 21.83 -12.38 -27.51
N ILE A 103 22.43 -13.37 -26.84
CA ILE A 103 22.35 -13.49 -25.38
C ILE A 103 23.16 -12.39 -24.71
N LEU A 104 24.38 -12.14 -25.18
CA LEU A 104 25.27 -11.09 -24.67
C LEU A 104 24.61 -9.71 -24.78
N LEU A 105 23.97 -9.43 -25.92
CA LEU A 105 23.19 -8.21 -26.10
C LEU A 105 22.06 -8.09 -25.07
N LYS A 106 21.29 -9.17 -24.84
CA LYS A 106 20.23 -9.19 -23.81
C LYS A 106 20.76 -9.01 -22.39
N GLN A 107 21.97 -9.49 -22.11
CA GLN A 107 22.66 -9.33 -20.82
C GLN A 107 23.29 -7.94 -20.65
N GLY A 108 23.38 -7.15 -21.72
CA GLY A 108 24.02 -5.84 -21.69
C GLY A 108 25.53 -5.84 -21.95
N GLU A 109 26.11 -6.99 -22.30
CA GLU A 109 27.52 -7.17 -22.64
C GLU A 109 27.80 -6.71 -24.08
N LEU A 110 27.66 -5.40 -24.29
CA LEU A 110 27.65 -4.77 -25.62
C LEU A 110 28.91 -5.06 -26.44
N GLU A 111 30.09 -4.90 -25.85
CA GLU A 111 31.38 -5.10 -26.53
C GLU A 111 31.56 -6.56 -26.99
N ALA A 112 31.20 -7.52 -26.13
CA ALA A 112 31.31 -8.94 -26.45
C ALA A 112 30.30 -9.33 -27.54
N ALA A 113 29.08 -8.79 -27.48
CA ALA A 113 28.06 -9.01 -28.51
C ALA A 113 28.50 -8.44 -29.88
N GLU A 114 29.04 -7.22 -29.89
CA GLU A 114 29.52 -6.57 -31.12
C GLU A 114 30.65 -7.36 -31.78
N ASN A 115 31.62 -7.85 -31.00
CA ASN A 115 32.70 -8.69 -31.52
C ASN A 115 32.16 -9.94 -32.23
N ASP A 116 31.18 -10.62 -31.64
CA ASP A 116 30.57 -11.80 -32.26
C ASP A 116 29.77 -11.45 -33.52
N TYR A 117 29.00 -10.36 -33.50
CA TYR A 117 28.25 -9.89 -34.68
C TYR A 117 29.20 -9.52 -35.83
N ASN A 118 30.31 -8.84 -35.55
CA ASN A 118 31.29 -8.46 -36.56
C ASN A 118 31.93 -9.69 -37.23
N ILE A 119 32.22 -10.75 -36.46
CA ILE A 119 32.72 -12.00 -37.04
C ILE A 119 31.65 -12.67 -37.93
N VAL A 120 30.37 -12.59 -37.56
CA VAL A 120 29.26 -13.09 -38.41
C VAL A 120 29.14 -12.26 -39.70
N LEU A 121 29.19 -10.93 -39.62
CA LEU A 121 29.12 -10.03 -40.78
C LEU A 121 30.31 -10.18 -41.73
N ASN A 122 31.49 -10.52 -41.22
CA ASN A 122 32.66 -10.82 -42.06
C ASN A 122 32.44 -12.05 -42.94
N HIS A 123 31.60 -13.00 -42.50
CA HIS A 123 31.23 -14.19 -43.28
C HIS A 123 29.99 -13.94 -44.16
N ASP A 124 28.96 -13.30 -43.60
CA ASP A 124 27.72 -12.94 -44.29
C ASP A 124 27.42 -11.45 -44.11
N ASN A 125 27.96 -10.65 -45.02
CA ASN A 125 27.81 -9.20 -45.00
C ASN A 125 26.38 -8.73 -45.31
N SER A 126 25.53 -9.62 -45.83
CA SER A 126 24.16 -9.32 -46.24
C SER A 126 23.14 -9.58 -45.14
N ASN A 127 23.59 -10.03 -43.97
CA ASN A 127 22.74 -10.34 -42.84
C ASN A 127 22.15 -9.06 -42.21
N THR A 128 20.97 -8.66 -42.67
CA THR A 128 20.28 -7.45 -42.23
C THR A 128 19.96 -7.46 -40.73
N GLU A 129 19.58 -8.63 -40.18
CA GLU A 129 19.30 -8.77 -38.74
C GLU A 129 20.53 -8.41 -37.89
N VAL A 130 21.71 -8.87 -38.30
CA VAL A 130 22.95 -8.58 -37.59
C VAL A 130 23.34 -7.11 -37.76
N GLN A 131 23.20 -6.54 -38.96
CA GLN A 131 23.47 -5.12 -39.20
C GLN A 131 22.61 -4.21 -38.31
N GLU A 132 21.32 -4.49 -38.21
CA GLU A 132 20.38 -3.75 -37.34
C GLU A 132 20.80 -3.83 -35.87
N LYS A 133 21.16 -5.02 -35.40
CA LYS A 133 21.61 -5.23 -34.00
C LYS A 133 22.94 -4.56 -33.71
N THR A 134 23.88 -4.53 -34.65
CA THR A 134 25.15 -3.80 -34.50
C THR A 134 24.91 -2.29 -34.44
N ALA A 135 24.03 -1.75 -35.27
CA ALA A 135 23.65 -0.32 -35.21
C ALA A 135 22.99 0.05 -33.88
N LEU A 136 22.15 -0.85 -33.35
CA LEU A 136 21.48 -0.69 -32.06
C LEU A 136 22.47 -0.66 -30.88
N ILE A 137 23.56 -1.42 -30.95
CA ILE A 137 24.60 -1.45 -29.90
C ILE A 137 25.17 -0.07 -29.65
N GLU A 138 25.49 0.69 -30.71
CA GLU A 138 26.07 2.03 -30.56
C GLU A 138 25.09 3.00 -29.89
N GLN A 139 23.81 2.97 -30.28
CA GLN A 139 22.77 3.77 -29.63
C GLN A 139 22.64 3.41 -28.14
N HIS A 140 22.66 2.12 -27.81
CA HIS A 140 22.56 1.65 -26.43
C HIS A 140 23.81 2.00 -25.60
N ARG A 141 24.99 2.04 -26.22
CA ARG A 141 26.23 2.47 -25.57
C ARG A 141 26.13 3.93 -25.11
N GLN A 142 25.60 4.79 -25.97
CA GLN A 142 25.36 6.21 -25.65
C GLN A 142 24.31 6.37 -24.54
N LEU A 143 23.16 5.68 -24.64
CA LEU A 143 22.13 5.73 -23.60
C LEU A 143 22.66 5.22 -22.25
N ARG A 144 23.47 4.16 -22.22
CA ARG A 144 24.10 3.67 -20.99
C ARG A 144 25.02 4.71 -20.34
N HIS A 145 25.75 5.49 -21.14
CA HIS A 145 26.57 6.57 -20.63
C HIS A 145 25.70 7.67 -19.99
N GLN A 146 24.61 8.04 -20.64
CA GLN A 146 23.65 9.02 -20.12
C GLN A 146 22.97 8.53 -18.83
N ILE A 147 22.53 7.27 -18.77
CA ILE A 147 21.96 6.65 -17.55
C ILE A 147 22.94 6.72 -16.40
N LYS A 148 24.22 6.35 -16.61
CA LYS A 148 25.24 6.40 -15.56
C LYS A 148 25.49 7.83 -15.08
N SER A 149 25.55 8.80 -16.00
CA SER A 149 25.71 10.21 -15.66
C SER A 149 24.53 10.75 -14.86
N ALA A 150 23.30 10.51 -15.33
CA ALA A 150 22.07 10.93 -14.66
C ALA A 150 21.94 10.30 -13.26
N PHE A 151 22.25 9.00 -13.14
CA PHE A 151 22.23 8.30 -11.86
C PHE A 151 23.27 8.85 -10.86
N ALA A 152 24.47 9.20 -11.34
CA ALA A 152 25.48 9.84 -10.50
C ALA A 152 25.07 11.26 -10.07
N GLY A 153 24.31 11.97 -10.91
CA GLY A 153 23.73 13.28 -10.62
C GLY A 153 22.45 13.25 -9.78
N GLY A 154 21.89 12.07 -9.47
CA GLY A 154 20.63 11.92 -8.73
C GLY A 154 19.37 12.24 -9.54
N ASP A 155 19.46 12.36 -10.86
CA ASP A 155 18.30 12.60 -11.73
C ASP A 155 17.56 11.30 -12.03
N CYS A 156 16.71 10.89 -11.10
CA CYS A 156 16.00 9.63 -11.18
C CYS A 156 14.91 9.59 -12.27
N SER A 157 14.35 10.74 -12.66
CA SER A 157 13.35 10.81 -13.74
C SER A 157 13.96 10.39 -15.08
N THR A 158 15.12 10.97 -15.41
CA THR A 158 15.85 10.65 -16.65
C THR A 158 16.37 9.21 -16.65
N VAL A 159 16.84 8.72 -15.49
CA VAL A 159 17.27 7.31 -15.34
C VAL A 159 16.13 6.35 -15.66
N GLU A 160 14.93 6.59 -15.11
CA GLU A 160 13.77 5.74 -15.37
C GLU A 160 13.35 5.74 -16.84
N GLU A 161 13.30 6.92 -17.47
CA GLU A 161 12.95 7.07 -18.89
C GLU A 161 13.90 6.28 -19.79
N TYR A 162 15.20 6.48 -19.64
CA TYR A 162 16.19 5.80 -20.47
C TYR A 162 16.28 4.30 -20.18
N ILE A 163 16.12 3.88 -18.92
CA ILE A 163 16.09 2.45 -18.60
C ILE A 163 14.86 1.79 -19.19
N ASN A 164 13.68 2.44 -19.16
CA ASN A 164 12.46 1.89 -19.78
C ASN A 164 12.66 1.57 -21.26
N HIS A 165 13.41 2.41 -21.99
CA HIS A 165 13.75 2.16 -23.39
C HIS A 165 14.77 1.03 -23.54
N ILE A 166 15.88 1.04 -22.77
CA ILE A 166 16.95 0.04 -22.95
C ILE A 166 16.49 -1.39 -22.63
N ILE A 167 15.66 -1.57 -21.59
CA ILE A 167 15.28 -2.91 -21.12
C ILE A 167 14.36 -3.65 -22.09
N GLU A 168 13.78 -3.00 -23.10
CA GLU A 168 13.06 -3.68 -24.18
C GLU A 168 13.98 -4.65 -24.95
N VAL A 169 15.27 -4.33 -25.00
CA VAL A 169 16.32 -5.13 -25.63
C VAL A 169 17.13 -5.89 -24.59
N GLN A 170 17.56 -5.20 -23.52
CA GLN A 170 18.51 -5.70 -22.53
C GLN A 170 17.82 -6.27 -21.30
N VAL A 171 16.85 -7.15 -21.56
CA VAL A 171 15.95 -7.76 -20.56
C VAL A 171 16.66 -8.59 -19.48
N TRP A 172 17.92 -8.96 -19.69
CA TRP A 172 18.71 -9.78 -18.77
C TRP A 172 19.84 -9.01 -18.09
N ASP A 173 19.94 -7.69 -18.27
CA ASP A 173 20.87 -6.88 -17.48
C ASP A 173 20.27 -6.51 -16.12
N ALA A 174 20.68 -7.27 -15.10
CA ALA A 174 20.28 -7.03 -13.72
C ALA A 174 20.70 -5.66 -13.16
N SER A 175 21.75 -5.04 -13.69
CA SER A 175 22.26 -3.74 -13.22
C SER A 175 21.28 -2.60 -13.51
N LEU A 176 20.61 -2.63 -14.66
CA LEU A 176 19.61 -1.63 -15.05
C LEU A 176 18.41 -1.65 -14.11
N TYR A 177 17.85 -2.83 -13.86
CA TYR A 177 16.75 -2.99 -12.90
C TYR A 177 17.15 -2.55 -11.49
N ARG A 178 18.40 -2.81 -11.05
CA ARG A 178 18.88 -2.36 -9.74
C ARG A 178 18.97 -0.83 -9.66
N MET A 179 19.48 -0.17 -10.70
CA MET A 179 19.54 1.30 -10.75
C MET A 179 18.14 1.92 -10.73
N ARG A 180 17.22 1.39 -11.54
CA ARG A 180 15.83 1.86 -11.57
C ARG A 180 15.10 1.63 -10.25
N ALA A 181 15.29 0.46 -9.63
CA ALA A 181 14.70 0.16 -8.32
C ALA A 181 15.13 1.17 -7.25
N LYS A 182 16.41 1.57 -7.23
CA LYS A 182 16.91 2.58 -6.29
C LYS A 182 16.24 3.94 -6.50
N CYS A 183 16.10 4.37 -7.75
CA CYS A 183 15.42 5.61 -8.07
C CYS A 183 13.93 5.59 -7.69
N LEU A 184 13.26 4.47 -7.92
CA LEU A 184 11.88 4.26 -7.50
C LEU A 184 11.74 4.26 -5.97
N GLU A 185 12.72 3.74 -5.23
CA GLU A 185 12.76 3.81 -3.76
C GLU A 185 12.86 5.26 -3.27
N GLU A 186 13.75 6.06 -3.86
CA GLU A 186 13.93 7.48 -3.52
C GLU A 186 12.66 8.31 -3.77
N ARG A 187 11.85 7.91 -4.76
CA ARG A 187 10.56 8.56 -5.08
C ARG A 187 9.36 8.00 -4.30
N GLY A 188 9.59 7.06 -3.38
CA GLY A 188 8.53 6.42 -2.60
C GLY A 188 7.67 5.40 -3.37
N GLU A 189 8.03 5.07 -4.61
CA GLU A 189 7.32 4.10 -5.47
C GLU A 189 7.71 2.64 -5.15
N LEU A 190 7.61 2.27 -3.87
CA LEU A 190 8.14 1.01 -3.32
C LEU A 190 7.61 -0.24 -4.03
N LYS A 191 6.35 -0.25 -4.48
CA LYS A 191 5.77 -1.40 -5.20
C LYS A 191 6.47 -1.68 -6.54
N LYS A 192 6.85 -0.63 -7.27
CA LYS A 192 7.58 -0.75 -8.55
C LYS A 192 9.03 -1.15 -8.29
N ALA A 193 9.68 -0.54 -7.29
CA ALA A 193 11.03 -0.91 -6.88
C ALA A 193 11.12 -2.40 -6.49
N ILE A 194 10.12 -2.89 -5.76
CA ILE A 194 9.93 -4.31 -5.42
C ILE A 194 9.85 -5.18 -6.68
N HIS A 195 9.06 -4.78 -7.68
CA HIS A 195 8.96 -5.53 -8.92
C HIS A 195 10.33 -5.71 -9.59
N ASP A 196 11.10 -4.62 -9.70
CA ASP A 196 12.44 -4.66 -10.29
C ASP A 196 13.39 -5.55 -9.49
N MET A 197 13.41 -5.42 -8.17
CA MET A 197 14.30 -6.25 -7.33
C MET A 197 13.97 -7.74 -7.38
N ARG A 198 12.71 -8.12 -7.67
CA ARG A 198 12.36 -9.53 -7.96
C ARG A 198 12.99 -10.02 -9.27
N ILE A 199 13.06 -9.16 -10.29
CA ILE A 199 13.73 -9.47 -11.55
C ILE A 199 15.23 -9.62 -11.31
N VAL A 200 15.87 -8.66 -10.62
CA VAL A 200 17.31 -8.72 -10.29
C VAL A 200 17.65 -10.03 -9.56
N SER A 201 16.82 -10.45 -8.60
CA SER A 201 17.02 -11.72 -7.87
C SER A 201 16.93 -12.97 -8.76
N LYS A 202 16.03 -12.97 -9.77
CA LYS A 202 15.94 -14.09 -10.74
C LYS A 202 17.13 -14.13 -11.69
N LEU A 203 17.65 -12.97 -12.10
CA LEU A 203 18.81 -12.86 -13.00
C LEU A 203 20.14 -13.12 -12.27
N SER A 204 20.19 -12.84 -10.96
CA SER A 204 21.40 -12.85 -10.13
C SER A 204 21.26 -13.82 -8.96
N THR A 205 20.96 -15.09 -9.24
CA THR A 205 20.73 -16.13 -8.21
C THR A 205 21.91 -16.36 -7.27
N ASP A 206 23.12 -15.94 -7.68
CA ASP A 206 24.37 -16.30 -7.01
C ASP A 206 24.97 -15.13 -6.21
N SER A 207 24.33 -13.95 -6.21
CA SER A 207 24.81 -12.77 -5.48
C SER A 207 24.05 -12.61 -4.16
N THR A 208 24.73 -12.90 -3.05
CA THR A 208 24.24 -12.67 -1.68
C THR A 208 23.86 -11.22 -1.42
N ASP A 209 24.59 -10.26 -2.00
CA ASP A 209 24.28 -8.82 -1.86
C ASP A 209 22.98 -8.47 -2.56
N THR A 210 22.76 -9.01 -3.76
CA THR A 210 21.49 -8.86 -4.47
C THR A 210 20.33 -9.44 -3.67
N MET A 211 20.52 -10.62 -3.08
CA MET A 211 19.52 -11.22 -2.21
C MET A 211 19.25 -10.38 -0.96
N PHE A 212 20.28 -9.76 -0.39
CA PHE A 212 20.16 -8.86 0.75
C PHE A 212 19.37 -7.60 0.38
N ASP A 213 19.72 -6.93 -0.71
CA ASP A 213 19.04 -5.73 -1.20
C ASP A 213 17.58 -6.05 -1.60
N THR A 214 17.37 -7.14 -2.34
CA THR A 214 16.04 -7.64 -2.64
C THR A 214 15.31 -7.99 -1.34
N SER A 215 15.99 -8.50 -0.30
CA SER A 215 15.33 -8.84 0.96
C SER A 215 14.91 -7.64 1.81
N LYS A 216 15.72 -6.58 1.78
CA LYS A 216 15.43 -5.30 2.40
C LYS A 216 14.15 -4.70 1.79
N LEU A 217 14.00 -4.86 0.48
CA LEU A 217 12.81 -4.42 -0.27
C LEU A 217 11.63 -5.42 -0.22
N LEU A 218 11.91 -6.72 -0.24
CA LEU A 218 10.99 -7.85 -0.26
C LEU A 218 11.44 -8.96 0.68
N TYR A 219 10.77 -9.07 1.81
CA TYR A 219 10.50 -10.22 2.69
C TYR A 219 10.95 -11.68 2.32
N THR A 220 12.03 -11.97 1.59
CA THR A 220 12.28 -13.32 1.04
C THR A 220 13.72 -13.82 1.16
N CYS A 221 14.57 -13.24 2.01
CA CYS A 221 15.99 -13.67 2.11
C CYS A 221 16.16 -15.17 2.45
N LEU A 222 15.39 -15.68 3.41
CA LEU A 222 15.65 -17.02 3.98
C LEU A 222 15.13 -18.19 3.15
N LYS A 223 14.32 -17.96 2.10
CA LYS A 223 13.86 -19.06 1.24
C LYS A 223 15.01 -19.62 0.36
N LEU A 224 16.08 -18.83 0.19
CA LEU A 224 17.18 -19.16 -0.72
C LEU A 224 18.51 -19.33 0.00
N ASN A 225 18.75 -18.66 1.13
CA ASN A 225 19.93 -18.91 1.97
C ASN A 225 19.60 -18.76 3.48
N PRO A 226 19.29 -19.87 4.18
CA PRO A 226 18.92 -19.86 5.59
C PRO A 226 20.02 -19.35 6.55
N ASP A 227 21.29 -19.40 6.16
CA ASP A 227 22.45 -19.18 7.04
C ASP A 227 23.12 -17.81 6.84
N HIS A 228 22.52 -16.91 6.06
CA HIS A 228 23.12 -15.61 5.78
C HIS A 228 23.14 -14.69 7.02
N LYS A 229 24.35 -14.41 7.52
CA LYS A 229 24.62 -13.67 8.76
C LYS A 229 23.92 -12.30 8.86
N SER A 230 23.79 -11.59 7.75
CA SER A 230 23.17 -10.24 7.72
C SER A 230 21.65 -10.29 7.54
N CYS A 231 21.11 -11.35 6.94
CA CYS A 231 19.67 -11.48 6.68
C CYS A 231 18.90 -12.06 7.87
N TYR A 232 19.50 -13.01 8.57
CA TYR A 232 18.85 -13.73 9.66
C TYR A 232 18.35 -12.81 10.80
N PRO A 233 19.13 -11.79 11.25
CA PRO A 233 18.64 -10.84 12.25
C PRO A 233 17.43 -10.04 11.79
N PHE A 234 17.47 -9.52 10.55
CA PHE A 234 16.38 -8.74 9.97
C PHE A 234 15.11 -9.58 9.82
N TYR A 235 15.22 -10.78 9.25
CA TYR A 235 14.11 -11.73 9.15
C TYR A 235 13.51 -12.06 10.51
N LYS A 236 14.35 -12.32 11.54
CA LYS A 236 13.87 -12.68 12.88
C LYS A 236 13.07 -11.53 13.50
N LYS A 237 13.53 -10.29 13.34
CA LYS A 237 12.82 -9.07 13.78
C LYS A 237 11.48 -8.94 13.07
N LEU A 238 11.53 -9.03 11.74
CA LEU A 238 10.39 -8.84 10.87
C LEU A 238 9.30 -9.93 11.02
N ARG A 239 9.69 -11.20 11.15
CA ARG A 239 8.78 -12.31 11.45
C ARG A 239 8.03 -12.09 12.76
N LYS A 240 8.70 -11.52 13.77
CA LYS A 240 8.05 -11.17 15.04
C LYS A 240 7.03 -10.06 14.83
N VAL A 241 7.37 -9.00 14.10
CA VAL A 241 6.45 -7.89 13.77
C VAL A 241 5.22 -8.41 13.04
N VAL A 242 5.37 -9.18 11.95
CA VAL A 242 4.22 -9.70 11.18
C VAL A 242 3.31 -10.57 12.04
N LYS A 243 3.89 -11.52 12.79
CA LYS A 243 3.11 -12.38 13.70
C LYS A 243 2.39 -11.56 14.79
N SER A 244 3.04 -10.50 15.29
CA SER A 244 2.48 -9.60 16.29
C SER A 244 1.28 -8.82 15.72
N LEU A 245 1.41 -8.26 14.51
CA LEU A 245 0.31 -7.56 13.82
C LEU A 245 -0.88 -8.48 13.52
N GLU A 246 -0.64 -9.72 13.10
CA GLU A 246 -1.70 -10.74 12.94
C GLU A 246 -2.41 -11.03 14.28
N THR A 247 -1.63 -11.11 15.36
CA THR A 247 -2.17 -11.31 16.71
C THR A 247 -3.03 -10.12 17.13
N MET A 248 -2.58 -8.88 16.89
CA MET A 248 -3.36 -7.67 17.18
C MET A 248 -4.68 -7.64 16.42
N LYS A 249 -4.68 -7.97 15.11
CA LYS A 249 -5.91 -8.06 14.31
C LYS A 249 -6.87 -9.11 14.86
N LYS A 250 -6.36 -10.23 15.36
CA LYS A 250 -7.18 -11.24 16.03
C LYS A 250 -7.77 -10.69 17.34
N LYS A 251 -6.98 -9.98 18.15
CA LYS A 251 -7.47 -9.33 19.38
C LYS A 251 -8.57 -8.30 19.12
N VAL A 252 -8.47 -7.53 18.04
CA VAL A 252 -9.55 -6.66 17.56
C VAL A 252 -10.82 -7.45 17.23
N ALA A 253 -10.69 -8.58 16.50
CA ALA A 253 -11.81 -9.42 16.15
C ALA A 253 -12.49 -10.08 17.36
N ASP A 254 -11.70 -10.39 18.39
CA ASP A 254 -12.16 -10.94 19.67
C ASP A 254 -12.67 -9.85 20.65
N SER A 255 -12.66 -8.57 20.25
CA SER A 255 -12.97 -7.40 21.08
C SER A 255 -12.15 -7.29 22.38
N ASP A 256 -10.95 -7.86 22.37
CA ASP A 256 -10.00 -7.84 23.48
C ASP A 256 -9.07 -6.62 23.33
N TRP A 257 -9.63 -5.45 23.61
CA TRP A 257 -9.01 -4.15 23.34
C TRP A 257 -7.71 -3.93 24.14
N MET A 258 -7.71 -4.27 25.43
CA MET A 258 -6.52 -4.10 26.27
C MET A 258 -5.37 -4.99 25.81
N ALA A 259 -5.62 -6.26 25.47
CA ALA A 259 -4.57 -7.13 24.94
C ALA A 259 -4.09 -6.69 23.55
N CYS A 260 -4.95 -6.09 22.73
CA CYS A 260 -4.55 -5.45 21.47
C CYS A 260 -3.51 -4.33 21.72
N LEU A 261 -3.76 -3.46 22.71
CA LEU A 261 -2.84 -2.38 23.06
C LEU A 261 -1.50 -2.90 23.62
N GLU A 262 -1.54 -3.90 24.50
CA GLU A 262 -0.33 -4.54 25.02
C GLU A 262 0.52 -5.19 23.92
N GLU A 263 -0.11 -5.89 22.97
CA GLU A 263 0.59 -6.49 21.84
C GLU A 263 1.12 -5.41 20.87
N GLY A 264 0.44 -4.27 20.73
CA GLY A 264 0.92 -3.09 20.02
C GLY A 264 2.23 -2.55 20.61
N GLN A 265 2.27 -2.30 21.92
CA GLN A 265 3.48 -1.85 22.62
C GLN A 265 4.63 -2.86 22.48
N LYS A 266 4.32 -4.16 22.51
CA LYS A 266 5.30 -5.22 22.28
C LYS A 266 5.82 -5.22 20.84
N THR A 267 4.97 -4.94 19.86
CA THR A 267 5.36 -4.81 18.44
C THR A 267 6.38 -3.69 18.25
N MET A 268 6.16 -2.54 18.89
CA MET A 268 7.07 -1.39 18.86
C MET A 268 8.44 -1.70 19.47
N LYS A 269 8.51 -2.59 20.46
CA LYS A 269 9.80 -3.08 21.02
C LYS A 269 10.55 -3.99 20.04
N PHE A 270 9.85 -4.65 19.12
CA PHE A 270 10.51 -5.43 18.07
C PHE A 270 11.09 -4.52 17.01
N ASP A 271 10.36 -3.52 16.55
CA ASP A 271 10.78 -2.59 15.51
C ASP A 271 10.13 -1.20 15.69
N PRO A 272 10.88 -0.16 16.10
CA PRO A 272 10.35 1.19 16.31
C PRO A 272 10.45 2.06 15.04
N THR A 273 10.51 1.46 13.85
CA THR A 273 10.54 2.23 12.59
C THR A 273 9.21 2.94 12.34
N PRO A 274 9.20 4.12 11.68
CA PRO A 274 7.96 4.86 11.41
C PRO A 274 6.89 4.06 10.68
N SER A 275 7.30 3.17 9.77
CA SER A 275 6.38 2.28 9.05
C SER A 275 5.69 1.26 9.95
N VAL A 276 6.40 0.70 10.94
CA VAL A 276 5.81 -0.21 11.93
C VAL A 276 4.95 0.57 12.91
N GLN A 277 5.39 1.76 13.32
CA GLN A 277 4.62 2.67 14.18
C GLN A 277 3.25 2.98 13.59
N LEU A 278 3.21 3.40 12.32
CA LEU A 278 1.97 3.71 11.63
C LEU A 278 1.04 2.48 11.51
N ASN A 279 1.59 1.30 11.25
CA ASN A 279 0.80 0.06 11.20
C ASN A 279 0.24 -0.35 12.57
N VAL A 280 1.03 -0.18 13.63
CA VAL A 280 0.58 -0.44 15.01
C VAL A 280 -0.52 0.56 15.37
N PHE A 281 -0.28 1.85 15.14
CA PHE A 281 -1.23 2.94 15.38
C PHE A 281 -2.59 2.67 14.73
N ARG A 282 -2.61 2.35 13.43
CA ARG A 282 -3.86 2.09 12.68
C ARG A 282 -4.71 0.97 13.30
N ILE A 283 -4.10 0.05 14.04
CA ILE A 283 -4.82 -1.00 14.78
C ILE A 283 -5.15 -0.54 16.20
N THR A 284 -4.20 0.07 16.91
CA THR A 284 -4.37 0.45 18.31
C THR A 284 -5.30 1.64 18.49
N ASN A 285 -5.44 2.54 17.53
CA ASN A 285 -6.36 3.68 17.61
C ASN A 285 -7.80 3.20 17.84
N ARG A 286 -8.26 2.23 17.04
CA ARG A 286 -9.56 1.59 17.27
C ARG A 286 -9.63 0.93 18.64
N CYS A 287 -8.60 0.20 19.05
CA CYS A 287 -8.55 -0.44 20.37
C CYS A 287 -8.62 0.58 21.52
N GLN A 288 -7.98 1.75 21.41
CA GLN A 288 -8.04 2.84 22.39
C GLN A 288 -9.45 3.40 22.49
N ARG A 289 -10.07 3.71 21.35
CA ARG A 289 -11.45 4.25 21.29
C ARG A 289 -12.46 3.32 21.94
N GLU A 290 -12.41 2.03 21.61
CA GLU A 290 -13.31 1.01 22.18
C GLU A 290 -13.01 0.68 23.66
N ALA A 291 -11.76 0.89 24.11
CA ALA A 291 -11.39 0.78 25.53
C ALA A 291 -11.76 2.04 26.36
N GLY A 292 -12.24 3.11 25.72
CA GLY A 292 -12.57 4.39 26.38
C GLY A 292 -11.37 5.32 26.60
N HIS A 293 -10.20 5.00 26.04
CA HIS A 293 -8.98 5.84 26.08
C HIS A 293 -9.02 6.88 24.95
N ILE A 294 -10.05 7.73 24.94
CA ILE A 294 -10.35 8.65 23.83
C ILE A 294 -9.29 9.75 23.73
N ASN A 295 -8.83 10.30 24.85
CA ASN A 295 -7.83 11.37 24.88
C ASN A 295 -6.48 10.88 24.34
N GLU A 296 -6.09 9.65 24.68
CA GLU A 296 -4.88 9.01 24.17
C GLU A 296 -4.96 8.83 22.64
N ALA A 297 -6.11 8.39 22.12
CA ALA A 297 -6.33 8.25 20.69
C ALA A 297 -6.19 9.59 19.95
N ILE A 298 -6.79 10.67 20.46
CA ILE A 298 -6.67 12.02 19.88
C ILE A 298 -5.21 12.49 19.93
N SER A 299 -4.53 12.30 21.07
CA SER A 299 -3.13 12.72 21.23
C SER A 299 -2.20 12.00 20.27
N GLU A 300 -2.40 10.71 20.02
CA GLU A 300 -1.57 9.93 19.11
C GLU A 300 -1.85 10.31 17.64
N CYS A 301 -3.12 10.56 17.27
CA CYS A 301 -3.45 11.15 15.97
C CYS A 301 -2.74 12.50 15.75
N ASN A 302 -2.72 13.38 16.76
CA ASN A 302 -2.07 14.68 16.67
C ASN A 302 -0.59 14.54 16.35
N GLN A 303 0.12 13.62 17.03
CA GLN A 303 1.54 13.39 16.80
C GLN A 303 1.82 12.91 15.37
N ILE A 304 0.98 12.04 14.80
CA ILE A 304 1.15 11.55 13.43
C ILE A 304 0.87 12.67 12.42
N LEU A 305 -0.15 13.49 12.67
CA LEU A 305 -0.51 14.62 11.81
C LEU A 305 0.47 15.80 11.88
N GLU A 306 1.43 15.81 12.82
CA GLU A 306 2.56 16.75 12.78
C GLU A 306 3.50 16.45 11.60
N GLU A 307 3.66 15.18 11.22
CA GLU A 307 4.49 14.76 10.10
C GLU A 307 3.76 14.90 8.75
N ASP A 308 2.52 14.43 8.68
CA ASP A 308 1.66 14.58 7.51
C ASP A 308 0.30 15.18 7.91
N PRO A 309 0.16 16.52 7.90
CA PRO A 309 -1.10 17.18 8.22
C PRO A 309 -2.24 16.86 7.24
N SER A 310 -1.94 16.22 6.12
CA SER A 310 -2.89 15.91 5.04
C SER A 310 -3.28 14.43 4.97
N ASP A 311 -2.81 13.56 5.87
CA ASP A 311 -3.22 12.16 5.86
C ASP A 311 -4.72 12.01 6.15
N ALA A 312 -5.49 11.77 5.09
CA ALA A 312 -6.95 11.67 5.14
C ALA A 312 -7.44 10.50 6.00
N ASP A 313 -6.70 9.38 6.05
CA ASP A 313 -7.06 8.23 6.89
C ASP A 313 -6.98 8.64 8.37
N ILE A 314 -5.87 9.29 8.76
CA ILE A 314 -5.61 9.68 10.15
C ILE A 314 -6.55 10.80 10.61
N LEU A 315 -6.87 11.74 9.72
CA LEU A 315 -7.91 12.76 9.98
C LEU A 315 -9.26 12.10 10.28
N CYS A 316 -9.66 11.07 9.53
CA CYS A 316 -10.90 10.34 9.81
C CYS A 316 -10.85 9.64 11.18
N GLU A 317 -9.75 8.94 11.51
CA GLU A 317 -9.58 8.28 12.80
C GLU A 317 -9.67 9.27 13.98
N ARG A 318 -9.05 10.46 13.85
CA ARG A 318 -9.16 11.53 14.85
C ARG A 318 -10.58 12.09 14.95
N ALA A 319 -11.26 12.27 13.82
CA ALA A 319 -12.65 12.72 13.80
C ALA A 319 -13.58 11.73 14.51
N GLU A 320 -13.38 10.42 14.36
CA GLU A 320 -14.13 9.41 15.09
C GLU A 320 -13.86 9.48 16.61
N ALA A 321 -12.63 9.74 17.02
CA ALA A 321 -12.31 9.98 18.43
C ALA A 321 -13.01 11.24 18.97
N HIS A 322 -13.02 12.34 18.21
CA HIS A 322 -13.74 13.57 18.57
C HIS A 322 -15.26 13.37 18.68
N ILE A 323 -15.87 12.53 17.85
CA ILE A 323 -17.30 12.17 18.01
C ILE A 323 -17.55 11.50 19.36
N LEU A 324 -16.65 10.60 19.81
CA LEU A 324 -16.76 9.92 21.10
C LEU A 324 -16.51 10.87 22.28
N ASP A 325 -15.67 11.90 22.09
CA ASP A 325 -15.43 12.98 23.04
C ASP A 325 -16.56 14.05 23.05
N GLU A 326 -17.59 13.87 22.20
CA GLU A 326 -18.68 14.82 21.96
C GLU A 326 -18.24 16.20 21.42
N ASP A 327 -16.98 16.34 20.98
CA ASP A 327 -16.48 17.51 20.25
C ASP A 327 -16.81 17.40 18.76
N TYR A 328 -18.09 17.59 18.45
CA TYR A 328 -18.58 17.47 17.08
C TYR A 328 -18.04 18.55 16.14
N ASP A 329 -17.59 19.69 16.67
CA ASP A 329 -17.00 20.76 15.86
C ASP A 329 -15.62 20.34 15.34
N ALA A 330 -14.77 19.81 16.22
CA ALA A 330 -13.48 19.24 15.82
C ALA A 330 -13.65 18.07 14.85
N ALA A 331 -14.61 17.17 15.11
CA ALA A 331 -14.89 16.04 14.22
C ALA A 331 -15.30 16.49 12.81
N ILE A 332 -16.17 17.50 12.69
CA ILE A 332 -16.61 18.04 11.40
C ILE A 332 -15.43 18.66 10.65
N ALA A 333 -14.58 19.43 11.34
CA ALA A 333 -13.41 20.08 10.74
C ALA A 333 -12.43 19.05 10.17
N ASP A 334 -12.15 17.97 10.90
CA ASP A 334 -11.26 16.89 10.43
C ASP A 334 -11.83 16.16 9.21
N TYR A 335 -13.12 15.80 9.23
CA TYR A 335 -13.75 15.17 8.07
C TYR A 335 -13.79 16.10 6.84
N GLN A 336 -14.03 17.39 7.03
CA GLN A 336 -13.98 18.37 5.94
C GLN A 336 -12.58 18.40 5.32
N LYS A 337 -11.54 18.52 6.14
CA LYS A 337 -10.15 18.50 5.67
C LYS A 337 -9.81 17.20 4.95
N ALA A 338 -10.24 16.05 5.48
CA ALA A 338 -10.06 14.75 4.82
C ALA A 338 -10.73 14.70 3.43
N THR A 339 -11.95 15.24 3.29
CA THR A 339 -12.65 15.31 1.99
C THR A 339 -12.03 16.31 1.01
N GLU A 340 -11.37 17.37 1.49
CA GLU A 340 -10.64 18.32 0.66
C GLU A 340 -9.36 17.70 0.09
N VAL A 341 -8.63 16.95 0.92
CA VAL A 341 -7.41 16.26 0.47
C VAL A 341 -7.73 15.09 -0.47
N ASN A 342 -8.75 14.30 -0.13
CA ASN A 342 -9.18 13.16 -0.93
C ASN A 342 -10.70 13.20 -1.19
N PRO A 343 -11.13 13.84 -2.29
CA PRO A 343 -12.54 13.90 -2.67
C PRO A 343 -13.20 12.55 -2.94
N GLU A 344 -12.44 11.47 -3.14
CA GLU A 344 -13.00 10.12 -3.39
C GLU A 344 -13.04 9.26 -2.11
N HIS A 345 -12.61 9.78 -0.97
CA HIS A 345 -12.61 9.05 0.30
C HIS A 345 -14.05 8.83 0.81
N GLN A 346 -14.55 7.60 0.71
CA GLN A 346 -15.94 7.29 1.06
C GLN A 346 -16.21 7.44 2.56
N ASP A 347 -15.31 6.95 3.41
CA ASP A 347 -15.50 7.00 4.87
C ASP A 347 -15.53 8.45 5.38
N ALA A 348 -14.67 9.34 4.85
CA ALA A 348 -14.67 10.76 5.19
C ALA A 348 -16.02 11.44 4.88
N LYS A 349 -16.61 11.15 3.71
CA LYS A 349 -17.93 11.70 3.32
C LYS A 349 -19.04 11.20 4.24
N GLN A 350 -19.06 9.90 4.55
CA GLN A 350 -20.07 9.31 5.42
C GLN A 350 -19.91 9.79 6.87
N GLY A 351 -18.67 9.88 7.34
CA GLY A 351 -18.29 10.38 8.65
C GLY A 351 -18.68 11.84 8.85
N LEU A 352 -18.49 12.70 7.84
CA LEU A 352 -18.92 14.10 7.87
C LEU A 352 -20.43 14.24 8.11
N GLU A 353 -21.23 13.48 7.35
CA GLU A 353 -22.69 13.47 7.51
C GLU A 353 -23.10 12.91 8.87
N HIS A 354 -22.41 11.88 9.37
CA HIS A 354 -22.63 11.34 10.70
C HIS A 354 -22.31 12.36 11.81
N ALA A 355 -21.17 13.05 11.74
CA ALA A 355 -20.74 14.07 12.69
C ALA A 355 -21.73 15.25 12.73
N LYS A 356 -22.18 15.74 11.57
CA LYS A 356 -23.21 16.78 11.48
C LYS A 356 -24.53 16.35 12.14
N ARG A 357 -25.00 15.12 11.85
CA ARG A 357 -26.22 14.58 12.48
C ARG A 357 -26.09 14.49 14.00
N LYS A 358 -24.94 14.02 14.50
CA LYS A 358 -24.63 13.95 15.93
C LYS A 358 -24.62 15.34 16.57
N LYS A 359 -24.00 16.34 15.93
CA LYS A 359 -24.04 17.74 16.36
C LYS A 359 -25.46 18.27 16.45
N THR A 360 -26.27 18.08 15.41
CA THR A 360 -27.68 18.49 15.41
C THR A 360 -28.45 17.78 16.52
N GLN A 361 -28.25 16.47 16.72
CA GLN A 361 -28.90 15.71 17.79
C GLN A 361 -28.50 16.20 19.18
N ALA A 362 -27.23 16.54 19.41
CA ALA A 362 -26.75 17.10 20.66
C ALA A 362 -27.26 18.52 20.91
N GLY A 363 -27.48 19.30 19.84
CA GLY A 363 -28.10 20.62 19.88
C GLY A 363 -29.61 20.61 20.11
N LYS A 364 -30.30 19.49 19.87
CA LYS A 364 -31.75 19.36 20.13
C LYS A 364 -32.01 19.31 21.63
N ARG A 365 -32.83 20.25 22.11
CA ARG A 365 -33.22 20.35 23.52
C ARG A 365 -34.16 19.20 23.89
N ASP A 366 -33.78 18.39 24.88
CA ASP A 366 -34.72 17.44 25.49
C ASP A 366 -35.47 18.11 26.65
N TYR A 367 -36.64 18.67 26.34
CA TYR A 367 -37.46 19.41 27.31
C TYR A 367 -37.89 18.55 28.51
N TYR A 368 -38.10 17.24 28.34
CA TYR A 368 -38.44 16.35 29.45
C TYR A 368 -37.24 16.15 30.38
N LYS A 369 -36.05 15.98 29.81
CA LYS A 369 -34.79 15.86 30.56
C LYS A 369 -34.45 17.17 31.28
N ILE A 370 -34.69 18.34 30.66
CA ILE A 370 -34.47 19.65 31.27
C ILE A 370 -35.33 19.83 32.54
N LEU A 371 -36.62 19.47 32.50
CA LEU A 371 -37.49 19.56 33.68
C LEU A 371 -37.36 18.35 34.63
N GLY A 372 -36.69 17.27 34.22
CA GLY A 372 -36.56 16.04 35.00
C GLY A 372 -37.89 15.32 35.20
N VAL A 373 -38.77 15.35 34.18
CA VAL A 373 -40.10 14.73 34.21
C VAL A 373 -40.25 13.68 33.12
N GLY A 374 -41.08 12.66 33.35
CA GLY A 374 -41.32 11.61 32.35
C GLY A 374 -42.21 12.10 31.19
N ARG A 375 -42.16 11.40 30.04
CA ARG A 375 -42.98 11.73 28.85
C ARG A 375 -44.48 11.72 29.09
N LYS A 376 -44.96 10.99 30.11
CA LYS A 376 -46.37 10.93 30.52
C LYS A 376 -46.72 11.92 31.64
N ALA A 377 -45.83 12.86 31.99
CA ALA A 377 -46.06 13.80 33.07
C ALA A 377 -47.29 14.70 32.81
N SER A 378 -48.10 14.87 33.84
CA SER A 378 -49.26 15.76 33.84
C SER A 378 -48.84 17.24 33.83
N LYS A 379 -49.71 18.13 33.37
CA LYS A 379 -49.47 19.60 33.41
C LYS A 379 -49.10 20.10 34.82
N ARG A 380 -49.68 19.48 35.85
CA ARG A 380 -49.40 19.80 37.26
C ARG A 380 -47.98 19.42 37.68
N GLU A 381 -47.48 18.26 37.22
CA GLU A 381 -46.11 17.81 37.48
C GLU A 381 -45.08 18.67 36.75
N ILE A 382 -45.35 19.01 35.50
CA ILE A 382 -44.51 19.93 34.68
C ILE A 382 -44.42 21.29 35.37
N THR A 383 -45.56 21.86 35.80
CA THR A 383 -45.59 23.16 36.50
C THR A 383 -44.83 23.10 37.83
N LYS A 384 -44.95 22.00 38.58
CA LYS A 384 -44.23 21.80 39.85
C LYS A 384 -42.72 21.70 39.64
N ALA A 385 -42.29 20.94 38.63
CA ALA A 385 -40.88 20.80 38.28
C ALA A 385 -40.28 22.13 37.82
N TYR A 386 -40.99 22.85 36.96
CA TYR A 386 -40.63 24.21 36.53
C TYR A 386 -40.43 25.14 37.73
N ARG A 387 -41.42 25.26 38.63
CA ARG A 387 -41.31 26.18 39.79
C ARG A 387 -40.09 25.89 40.65
N LYS A 388 -39.82 24.60 40.91
CA LYS A 388 -38.64 24.17 41.69
C LYS A 388 -37.32 24.54 41.00
N LEU A 389 -37.23 24.32 39.70
CA LEU A 389 -36.01 24.58 38.92
C LEU A 389 -35.82 26.07 38.65
N ALA A 390 -36.88 26.81 38.34
CA ALA A 390 -36.88 28.26 38.15
C ALA A 390 -36.47 28.98 39.44
N GLN A 391 -36.99 28.56 40.60
CA GLN A 391 -36.56 29.12 41.88
C GLN A 391 -35.08 28.81 42.17
N LYS A 392 -34.59 27.61 41.80
CA LYS A 392 -33.19 27.22 42.02
C LYS A 392 -32.23 28.01 41.13
N TRP A 393 -32.53 28.09 39.84
CA TRP A 393 -31.66 28.66 38.81
C TRP A 393 -31.97 30.12 38.48
N HIS A 394 -32.71 30.83 39.35
CA HIS A 394 -32.94 32.26 39.16
C HIS A 394 -31.60 33.00 39.23
N PRO A 395 -31.26 33.89 38.26
CA PRO A 395 -29.97 34.58 38.23
C PRO A 395 -29.66 35.37 39.50
N ASP A 396 -30.68 35.94 40.16
CA ASP A 396 -30.53 36.67 41.42
C ASP A 396 -30.01 35.83 42.60
N ASN A 397 -30.02 34.50 42.48
CA ASN A 397 -29.47 33.62 43.51
C ASN A 397 -27.94 33.49 43.44
N TYR A 398 -27.30 34.03 42.39
CA TYR A 398 -25.88 33.86 42.11
C TYR A 398 -25.18 35.21 42.03
N SER A 399 -24.12 35.39 42.81
CA SER A 399 -23.35 36.63 42.88
C SER A 399 -22.08 36.62 42.01
N ASP A 400 -21.57 35.45 41.64
CA ASP A 400 -20.43 35.31 40.73
C ASP A 400 -20.89 35.43 39.26
N GLU A 401 -20.14 36.17 38.45
CA GLU A 401 -20.53 36.51 37.07
C GLU A 401 -20.56 35.28 36.15
N GLU A 402 -19.66 34.31 36.36
CA GLU A 402 -19.63 33.08 35.57
C GLU A 402 -20.72 32.09 36.02
N GLU A 403 -21.02 32.02 37.32
CA GLU A 403 -22.16 31.26 37.82
C GLU A 403 -23.50 31.86 37.41
N LYS A 404 -23.61 33.18 37.39
CA LYS A 404 -24.82 33.90 36.95
C LYS A 404 -25.12 33.64 35.48
N LYS A 405 -24.12 33.71 34.59
CA LYS A 405 -24.28 33.32 33.18
C LYS A 405 -24.70 31.86 33.01
N LYS A 406 -24.17 30.95 33.82
CA LYS A 406 -24.59 29.53 33.83
C LYS A 406 -26.03 29.35 34.30
N ALA A 407 -26.44 30.10 35.32
CA ALA A 407 -27.81 30.10 35.83
C ALA A 407 -28.79 30.67 34.80
N GLU A 408 -28.44 31.77 34.13
CA GLU A 408 -29.22 32.37 33.05
C GLU A 408 -29.47 31.39 31.90
N LYS A 409 -28.42 30.72 31.39
CA LYS A 409 -28.57 29.69 30.35
C LYS A 409 -29.53 28.59 30.76
N LYS A 410 -29.38 28.06 31.99
CA LYS A 410 -30.28 27.02 32.51
C LYS A 410 -31.72 27.53 32.69
N PHE A 411 -31.89 28.75 33.17
CA PHE A 411 -33.20 29.36 33.36
C PHE A 411 -33.94 29.52 32.02
N ILE A 412 -33.24 29.91 30.96
CA ILE A 412 -33.77 29.98 29.60
C ILE A 412 -34.24 28.59 29.13
N ASP A 413 -33.42 27.55 29.29
CA ASP A 413 -33.79 26.19 28.91
C ASP A 413 -35.00 25.67 29.73
N ILE A 414 -35.05 25.96 31.04
CA ILE A 414 -36.17 25.60 31.93
C ILE A 414 -37.47 26.30 31.50
N ALA A 415 -37.39 27.57 31.10
CA ALA A 415 -38.53 28.33 30.59
C ALA A 415 -39.04 27.78 29.26
N ALA A 416 -38.12 27.53 28.31
CA ALA A 416 -38.44 26.90 27.03
C ALA A 416 -39.10 25.53 27.21
N ALA A 417 -38.57 24.70 28.11
CA ALA A 417 -39.15 23.39 28.40
C ALA A 417 -40.55 23.45 28.98
N LYS A 418 -40.84 24.43 29.84
CA LYS A 418 -42.21 24.67 30.33
C LYS A 418 -43.14 25.08 29.19
N GLU A 419 -42.71 26.02 28.34
CA GLU A 419 -43.51 26.50 27.21
C GLU A 419 -43.92 25.36 26.28
N VAL A 420 -42.96 24.50 25.89
CA VAL A 420 -43.22 23.38 25.00
C VAL A 420 -44.07 22.30 25.64
N LEU A 421 -43.79 21.93 26.90
CA LEU A 421 -44.47 20.80 27.54
C LEU A 421 -45.83 21.13 28.14
N GLN A 422 -46.13 22.41 28.39
CA GLN A 422 -47.41 22.85 28.93
C GLN A 422 -48.48 23.03 27.85
N ASP A 423 -48.06 23.43 26.64
CA ASP A 423 -48.90 23.54 25.45
C ASP A 423 -49.08 22.17 24.80
N GLU A 424 -50.33 21.75 24.58
CA GLU A 424 -50.63 20.39 24.08
C GLU A 424 -50.18 20.18 22.63
N GLU A 425 -50.25 21.24 21.80
CA GLU A 425 -49.87 21.17 20.40
C GLU A 425 -48.34 21.14 20.26
N LYS A 426 -47.63 22.05 20.95
CA LYS A 426 -46.16 22.06 20.96
C LYS A 426 -45.58 20.78 21.55
N ARG A 427 -46.21 20.25 22.61
CA ARG A 427 -45.81 18.97 23.20
C ARG A 427 -46.03 17.81 22.23
N ALA A 428 -47.15 17.79 21.52
CA ALA A 428 -47.43 16.76 20.52
C ALA A 428 -46.43 16.82 19.34
N GLN A 429 -46.10 18.01 18.86
CA GLN A 429 -45.05 18.21 17.84
C GLN A 429 -43.70 17.66 18.33
N PHE A 430 -43.32 18.02 19.56
CA PHE A 430 -42.08 17.54 20.17
C PHE A 430 -42.06 16.01 20.37
N ASP A 431 -43.18 15.42 20.79
CA ASP A 431 -43.33 13.97 20.93
C ASP A 431 -43.27 13.23 19.58
N GLN A 432 -43.59 13.92 18.48
CA GLN A 432 -43.43 13.43 17.09
C GLN A 432 -42.02 13.69 16.51
N GLY A 433 -41.10 14.26 17.30
CA GLY A 433 -39.71 14.51 16.91
C GLY A 433 -39.47 15.85 16.19
N ILE A 434 -40.48 16.73 16.18
CA ILE A 434 -40.40 18.09 15.63
C ILE A 434 -40.21 19.05 16.81
N ASP A 435 -39.09 19.76 16.87
CA ASP A 435 -38.87 20.75 17.93
C ASP A 435 -39.64 22.05 17.59
N PRO A 436 -40.68 22.42 18.35
CA PRO A 436 -41.51 23.59 18.06
C PRO A 436 -40.80 24.93 18.27
N LEU A 437 -39.62 24.93 18.91
CA LEU A 437 -38.79 26.12 19.10
C LEU A 437 -37.55 26.12 18.20
N ASP A 438 -37.41 25.15 17.29
CA ASP A 438 -36.33 25.10 16.32
C ASP A 438 -36.59 26.06 15.13
N PRO A 439 -35.73 27.06 14.89
CA PRO A 439 -35.89 28.04 13.81
C PRO A 439 -35.91 27.43 12.41
N GLU A 440 -35.28 26.27 12.22
CA GLU A 440 -35.26 25.59 10.92
C GLU A 440 -36.58 24.84 10.65
N ALA A 441 -37.25 24.33 11.70
CA ALA A 441 -38.56 23.69 11.59
C ALA A 441 -39.67 24.69 11.17
N GLN A 442 -39.54 25.96 11.58
CA GLN A 442 -40.47 27.04 11.21
C GLN A 442 -40.33 27.53 9.76
N ARG A 443 -39.28 27.11 9.02
CA ARG A 443 -39.09 27.50 7.61
C ARG A 443 -39.70 26.52 6.59
N GLN A 444 -40.12 25.32 7.01
CA GLN A 444 -40.68 24.30 6.11
C GLN A 444 -42.20 24.06 6.26
N GLY A 445 -42.88 24.68 7.23
CA GLY A 445 -44.34 24.60 7.40
C GLY A 445 -45.06 25.83 6.84
N GLY A 446 -45.78 25.67 5.74
CA GLY A 446 -46.56 26.72 5.09
C GLY A 446 -47.67 27.33 5.95
N HIS A 447 -48.07 28.54 5.58
CA HIS A 447 -49.14 29.37 6.13
C HIS A 447 -50.33 28.62 6.78
N HIS A 448 -50.59 28.89 8.06
CA HIS A 448 -51.94 29.07 8.58
C HIS A 448 -51.96 29.87 9.91
N GLY A 449 -52.76 30.94 9.93
CA GLY A 449 -53.46 31.43 11.13
C GLY A 449 -52.69 32.35 12.08
N GLY A 450 -52.95 33.66 11.99
CA GLY A 450 -52.57 34.59 13.03
C GLY A 450 -53.38 34.40 14.32
N PHE A 451 -52.69 34.45 15.46
CA PHE A 451 -53.24 34.92 16.72
C PHE A 451 -52.14 35.67 17.49
N GLY A 452 -52.30 36.98 17.58
CA GLY A 452 -51.56 37.81 18.51
C GLY A 452 -52.03 37.58 19.94
N GLY A 453 -51.09 37.46 20.87
CA GLY A 453 -51.30 37.39 22.31
C GLY A 453 -49.95 37.51 23.01
N GLY A 454 -49.53 38.74 23.30
CA GLY A 454 -48.15 39.08 23.64
C GLY A 454 -47.68 38.68 25.04
N PHE A 455 -46.40 38.33 25.12
CA PHE A 455 -45.50 38.78 26.18
C PHE A 455 -44.72 39.99 25.63
N PRO A 456 -44.67 41.13 26.32
CA PRO A 456 -43.70 42.15 25.99
C PRO A 456 -42.33 41.58 26.38
N HIS A 457 -41.38 41.52 25.46
CA HIS A 457 -40.05 40.85 25.53
C HIS A 457 -40.00 39.58 24.69
N GLY A 458 -40.01 39.77 23.37
CA GLY A 458 -39.57 38.74 22.44
C GLY A 458 -38.09 38.42 22.70
N PHE A 459 -37.82 37.23 23.21
CA PHE A 459 -36.48 36.65 23.25
C PHE A 459 -36.03 36.39 21.80
N HIS A 460 -35.42 37.42 21.20
CA HIS A 460 -34.69 37.26 19.95
C HIS A 460 -33.45 36.42 20.21
N HIS A 461 -33.22 35.45 19.33
CA HIS A 461 -32.03 34.64 19.28
C HIS A 461 -30.75 35.48 19.37
N PHE A 462 -29.97 35.26 20.42
CA PHE A 462 -28.54 35.57 20.41
C PHE A 462 -27.79 34.30 19.99
N GLY A 463 -27.57 34.21 18.68
CA GLY A 463 -26.80 33.15 18.04
C GLY A 463 -26.09 33.68 16.80
N GLY A 464 -24.97 34.38 17.00
CA GLY A 464 -23.90 34.55 16.01
C GLY A 464 -24.01 35.73 15.05
N GLY A 465 -23.36 36.86 15.41
CA GLY A 465 -23.04 37.95 14.48
C GLY A 465 -22.33 39.10 15.18
N HIS A 466 -21.06 39.34 14.84
CA HIS A 466 -20.24 40.45 15.32
C HIS A 466 -20.97 41.81 15.24
N GLY A 467 -20.87 42.63 16.29
CA GLY A 467 -21.23 44.05 16.23
C GLY A 467 -21.62 44.62 17.59
N GLY A 468 -20.76 45.46 18.17
CA GLY A 468 -20.88 46.00 19.51
C GLY A 468 -22.11 46.87 19.78
N GLY A 469 -22.48 46.93 21.07
CA GLY A 469 -23.50 47.83 21.60
C GLY A 469 -23.96 47.36 22.97
N GLY A 470 -23.25 47.75 24.03
CA GLY A 470 -23.64 47.48 25.40
C GLY A 470 -24.94 48.22 25.76
N GLY A 471 -25.96 47.46 26.15
CA GLY A 471 -27.16 47.95 26.80
C GLY A 471 -27.41 47.10 28.03
N ASP A 472 -27.28 47.71 29.20
CA ASP A 472 -27.53 47.10 30.51
C ASP A 472 -29.05 46.92 30.71
N TYR A 473 -29.52 45.68 30.89
CA TYR A 473 -30.94 45.39 31.10
C TYR A 473 -31.20 45.10 32.58
N SER A 474 -31.76 46.08 33.31
CA SER A 474 -32.28 45.85 34.67
C SER A 474 -33.74 45.40 34.60
N PHE A 475 -34.05 44.22 35.15
CA PHE A 475 -35.42 43.74 35.30
C PHE A 475 -35.98 44.11 36.68
N LYS A 476 -37.10 44.85 36.72
CA LYS A 476 -37.94 45.01 37.92
C LYS A 476 -39.24 44.26 37.72
N PHE A 477 -39.60 43.39 38.65
CA PHE A 477 -40.94 42.79 38.72
C PHE A 477 -41.57 43.02 40.08
N ASN A 478 -42.82 43.51 40.03
CA ASN A 478 -43.68 43.75 41.18
C ASN A 478 -44.55 42.51 41.41
N TRP A 479 -44.52 41.95 42.61
CA TRP A 479 -45.35 40.80 42.99
C TRP A 479 -46.48 41.29 43.89
N GLY A 480 -47.71 41.18 43.39
CA GLY A 480 -48.95 41.25 44.17
C GLY A 480 -49.49 39.86 44.44
#